data_AF-A0A7Z1S7P6-F1
#
_entry.id   AF-A0A7Z1S7P6-F1
#
_cell.length_a   1.000
_cell.length_b   1.000
_cell.length_c   1.000
_cell.angle_alpha   90.00
_cell.angle_beta   90.00
_cell.angle_gamma   90.00
#
_symmetry.space_group_name_H-M   'P 1'
#
loop_
_entity.id
_entity.type
_entity.pdbx_description
1 polymer ?
#
loop_
_entity_poly.entity_id
_entity_poly.type
_entity_poly.pdbx_seq_one_letter_code
_entity_poly.pdbx_strand_id
1 'polypeptide(L)'
;IDDLLEMIGLVAEVQELKANPNKQAVGTVIEAELDKSRGPAASLLVQNGTLNVGDAIVVGNTYGRIRAMVNDLGKRIKSAGPSTPVEITGINDVPLAGDRVVVFGDEKQARRIGEARHEASVIQQRQESKNVSLDNLFEQMKQGEMKDLNVIIKGDVQGSVEALAASLMKIDVEGVNVRIIHTAVGAINESDVTLANASNGIIIGFNVRPDAGAKRAAEAENVDMRLHRVIYN
;
A
#
# COMPACT_ATOMS: atom_id res chain seq x y z
N ILE A 1 28.04 -9.50 -18.70
CA ILE A 1 27.65 -8.97 -17.37
C ILE A 1 28.78 -8.11 -16.83
N ASP A 2 30.02 -8.59 -16.95
CA ASP A 2 31.22 -7.86 -16.50
C ASP A 2 31.31 -6.43 -17.05
N ASP A 3 31.16 -6.22 -18.36
CA ASP A 3 31.15 -4.87 -18.96
C ASP A 3 30.05 -3.95 -18.39
N LEU A 4 28.89 -4.50 -18.04
CA LEU A 4 27.79 -3.73 -17.43
C LEU A 4 28.13 -3.33 -15.99
N LEU A 5 28.72 -4.25 -15.21
CA LEU A 5 29.15 -3.96 -13.84
C LEU A 5 30.26 -2.93 -13.81
N GLU A 6 31.21 -3.01 -14.74
CA GLU A 6 32.29 -2.03 -14.88
C GLU A 6 31.72 -0.65 -15.25
N MET A 7 30.77 -0.59 -16.19
CA MET A 7 30.10 0.67 -16.55
C MET A 7 29.32 1.27 -15.37
N ILE A 8 28.57 0.46 -14.61
CA ILE A 8 27.83 0.92 -13.43
C ILE A 8 28.81 1.45 -12.37
N GLY A 9 29.92 0.75 -12.13
CA GLY A 9 30.98 1.17 -11.21
C GLY A 9 31.61 2.50 -11.62
N LEU A 10 31.98 2.63 -12.89
CA LEU A 10 32.55 3.86 -13.45
C LEU A 10 31.62 5.05 -13.28
N VAL A 11 30.32 4.88 -13.60
CA VAL A 11 29.33 5.94 -13.40
C VAL A 11 29.18 6.30 -11.93
N ALA A 12 29.14 5.32 -11.03
CA ALA A 12 29.02 5.56 -9.58
C ALA A 12 30.22 6.34 -9.01
N GLU A 13 31.44 6.03 -9.48
CA GLU A 13 32.65 6.76 -9.11
C GLU A 13 32.63 8.20 -9.63
N VAL A 14 32.28 8.40 -10.90
CA VAL A 14 32.19 9.74 -11.52
C VAL A 14 31.13 10.61 -10.84
N GLN A 15 30.03 10.03 -10.37
CA GLN A 15 28.95 10.75 -9.68
C GLN A 15 29.26 11.04 -8.19
N GLU A 16 30.37 10.52 -7.65
CA GLU A 16 30.78 10.67 -6.25
C GLU A 16 29.64 10.44 -5.23
N LEU A 17 28.86 9.37 -5.41
CA LEU A 17 27.71 9.06 -4.57
C LEU A 17 28.16 8.90 -3.10
N LYS A 18 27.61 9.72 -2.20
CA LYS A 18 27.96 9.78 -0.77
C LYS A 18 26.74 9.65 0.12
N ALA A 19 26.88 8.91 1.21
CA ALA A 19 25.91 8.84 2.29
C ALA A 19 26.62 8.90 3.65
N ASN A 20 25.94 9.43 4.67
CA ASN A 20 26.49 9.56 6.01
C ASN A 20 25.77 8.59 6.96
N PRO A 21 26.41 7.46 7.34
CA PRO A 21 25.79 6.47 8.22
C PRO A 21 25.58 6.96 9.67
N ASN A 22 26.23 8.05 10.07
CA ASN A 22 26.21 8.57 11.45
C ASN A 22 25.07 9.57 11.71
N LYS A 23 24.17 9.77 10.74
CA LYS A 23 22.98 10.62 10.89
C LYS A 23 21.73 9.79 11.18
N GLN A 24 20.65 10.46 11.55
CA GLN A 24 19.33 9.84 11.61
C GLN A 24 18.97 9.23 10.26
N ALA A 25 18.41 8.02 10.29
CA ALA A 25 18.09 7.32 9.07
C ALA A 25 16.95 8.01 8.31
N VAL A 26 17.16 8.14 7.01
CA VAL A 26 16.16 8.57 6.04
C VAL A 26 16.12 7.52 4.94
N GLY A 27 14.92 7.17 4.50
CA GLY A 27 14.72 6.22 3.44
C GLY A 27 13.43 6.45 2.69
N THR A 28 13.15 5.53 1.76
CA THR A 28 11.94 5.53 0.95
C THR A 28 11.31 4.14 0.99
N VAL A 29 9.98 4.08 1.07
CA VAL A 29 9.23 2.84 0.94
C VAL A 29 9.32 2.36 -0.50
N ILE A 30 9.80 1.14 -0.70
CA ILE A 30 9.76 0.44 -1.99
C ILE A 30 8.39 -0.22 -2.15
N GLU A 31 7.96 -0.95 -1.12
CA GLU A 31 6.74 -1.75 -1.14
C GLU A 31 6.21 -1.92 0.29
N ALA A 32 4.90 -2.15 0.42
CA ALA A 32 4.26 -2.36 1.70
C ALA A 32 3.14 -3.39 1.60
N GLU A 33 2.98 -4.16 2.67
CA GLU A 33 2.02 -5.26 2.79
C GLU A 33 1.41 -5.36 4.19
N LEU A 34 0.29 -6.09 4.29
CA LEU A 34 -0.35 -6.42 5.56
C LEU A 34 -0.27 -7.93 5.82
N ASP A 35 0.69 -8.34 6.65
CA ASP A 35 0.84 -9.73 7.05
C ASP A 35 -0.07 -10.05 8.26
N LYS A 36 -0.79 -11.17 8.20
CA LYS A 36 -1.73 -11.58 9.27
C LYS A 36 -1.06 -11.83 10.62
N SER A 37 0.19 -12.28 10.62
CA SER A 37 0.92 -12.71 11.81
C SER A 37 1.86 -11.63 12.36
N ARG A 38 2.36 -10.75 11.49
CA ARG A 38 3.35 -9.73 11.81
C ARG A 38 2.76 -8.32 11.85
N GLY A 39 1.55 -8.13 11.31
CA GLY A 39 0.92 -6.83 11.12
C GLY A 39 1.48 -6.10 9.89
N PRO A 40 1.30 -4.77 9.81
CA PRO A 40 1.83 -3.97 8.71
C PRO A 40 3.36 -4.10 8.59
N ALA A 41 3.81 -4.36 7.36
CA ALA A 41 5.21 -4.48 6.99
C ALA A 41 5.52 -3.59 5.79
N ALA A 42 6.77 -3.13 5.70
CA ALA A 42 7.23 -2.33 4.58
C ALA A 42 8.68 -2.63 4.25
N SER A 43 8.96 -2.78 2.96
CA SER A 43 10.30 -2.85 2.39
C SER A 43 10.78 -1.45 2.10
N LEU A 44 11.91 -1.07 2.68
CA LEU A 44 12.48 0.27 2.64
C LEU A 44 13.86 0.25 2.02
N LEU A 45 14.22 1.29 1.27
CA LEU A 45 15.61 1.59 0.94
C LEU A 45 16.15 2.65 1.90
N VAL A 46 17.16 2.31 2.70
CA VAL A 46 17.86 3.29 3.53
C VAL A 46 18.74 4.14 2.63
N GLN A 47 18.51 5.45 2.55
CA GLN A 47 19.26 6.35 1.69
C GLN A 47 20.37 7.09 2.44
N ASN A 48 20.16 7.38 3.73
CA ASN A 48 21.12 8.08 4.57
C ASN A 48 20.95 7.65 6.03
N GLY A 49 21.98 7.81 6.86
CA GLY A 49 21.97 7.37 8.24
C GLY A 49 21.97 5.84 8.41
N THR A 50 21.73 5.39 9.63
CA THR A 50 21.62 3.97 9.97
C THR A 50 20.30 3.72 10.68
N LEU A 51 19.52 2.77 10.16
CA LEU A 51 18.25 2.34 10.73
C LEU A 51 18.51 1.22 11.74
N ASN A 52 17.85 1.23 12.89
CA ASN A 52 18.02 0.22 13.94
C ASN A 52 16.68 -0.34 14.42
N VAL A 53 16.71 -1.58 14.91
CA VAL A 53 15.57 -2.14 15.64
C VAL A 53 15.34 -1.30 16.90
N GLY A 54 14.10 -0.90 17.13
CA GLY A 54 13.69 -0.03 18.22
C GLY A 54 13.58 1.44 17.84
N ASP A 55 14.03 1.86 16.66
CA ASP A 55 13.88 3.25 16.21
C ASP A 55 12.40 3.64 16.08
N ALA A 56 12.08 4.85 16.53
CA ALA A 56 10.78 5.46 16.28
C ALA A 56 10.79 6.14 14.90
N ILE A 57 9.80 5.83 14.08
CA ILE A 57 9.76 6.28 12.68
C ILE A 57 8.43 6.91 12.33
N VAL A 58 8.48 7.87 11.40
CA VAL A 58 7.33 8.33 10.62
C VAL A 58 7.55 7.89 9.18
N VAL A 59 6.53 7.28 8.59
CA VAL A 59 6.53 6.78 7.21
C VAL A 59 5.30 7.36 6.53
N GLY A 60 5.49 8.32 5.62
CA GLY A 60 4.36 9.00 4.99
C GLY A 60 3.40 9.60 6.01
N ASN A 61 2.16 9.07 6.02
CA ASN A 61 1.06 9.44 6.93
C ASN A 61 0.87 8.47 8.10
N THR A 62 1.78 7.51 8.30
CA THR A 62 1.77 6.58 9.43
C THR A 62 3.03 6.72 10.28
N TYR A 63 3.05 6.04 11.42
CA TYR A 63 4.16 6.04 12.35
C TYR A 63 4.27 4.69 13.06
N GLY A 64 5.37 4.50 13.77
CA GLY A 64 5.52 3.33 14.63
C GLY A 64 6.91 3.21 15.21
N ARG A 65 7.19 2.01 15.74
CA ARG A 65 8.48 1.64 16.30
C ARG A 65 8.94 0.33 15.67
N ILE A 66 10.15 0.32 15.12
CA ILE A 66 10.68 -0.86 14.43
C ILE A 66 10.79 -2.03 15.41
N ARG A 67 10.00 -3.09 15.19
CA ARG A 67 10.00 -4.30 16.03
C ARG A 67 11.00 -5.34 15.54
N ALA A 68 11.10 -5.50 14.24
CA ALA A 68 12.04 -6.41 13.59
C ALA A 68 12.44 -5.87 12.22
N MET A 69 13.66 -6.21 11.81
CA MET A 69 14.20 -5.94 10.49
C MET A 69 14.74 -7.23 9.86
N VAL A 70 14.52 -7.37 8.56
CA VAL A 70 14.97 -8.50 7.74
C VAL A 70 15.64 -7.94 6.49
N ASN A 71 16.79 -8.50 6.10
CA ASN A 71 17.46 -8.09 4.86
C ASN A 71 16.89 -8.82 3.63
N ASP A 72 17.39 -8.46 2.45
CA ASP A 72 17.09 -9.06 1.14
C ASP A 72 17.32 -10.58 1.07
N LEU A 73 18.17 -11.13 1.95
CA LEU A 73 18.45 -12.57 2.05
C LEU A 73 17.53 -13.28 3.06
N GLY A 74 16.51 -12.61 3.60
CA GLY A 74 15.59 -13.18 4.58
C GLY A 74 16.18 -13.36 5.98
N LYS A 75 17.36 -12.78 6.26
CA LYS A 75 18.03 -12.87 7.56
C LYS A 75 17.65 -11.69 8.45
N ARG A 76 17.37 -11.97 9.72
CA ARG A 76 17.12 -10.93 10.72
C ARG A 76 18.40 -10.11 10.97
N ILE A 77 18.25 -8.79 10.92
CA ILE A 77 19.34 -7.84 11.18
C ILE A 77 18.93 -6.86 12.28
N LYS A 78 19.93 -6.25 12.95
CA LYS A 78 19.71 -5.26 14.01
C LYS A 78 19.89 -3.83 13.53
N SER A 79 20.70 -3.63 12.49
CA SER A 79 21.01 -2.36 11.88
C SER A 79 21.08 -2.47 10.36
N ALA A 80 20.69 -1.42 9.65
CA ALA A 80 20.79 -1.29 8.20
C ALA A 80 21.37 0.08 7.86
N GLY A 81 22.51 0.09 7.16
CA GLY A 81 23.16 1.32 6.71
C GLY A 81 22.63 1.83 5.38
N PRO A 82 23.20 2.92 4.83
CA PRO A 82 22.81 3.45 3.53
C PRO A 82 22.93 2.42 2.40
N SER A 83 22.12 2.58 1.37
CA SER A 83 22.01 1.70 0.20
C SER A 83 21.60 0.26 0.51
N THR A 84 21.08 0.00 1.71
CA THR A 84 20.61 -1.33 2.11
C THR A 84 19.09 -1.40 2.03
N PRO A 85 18.51 -2.33 1.26
CA PRO A 85 17.09 -2.63 1.36
C PRO A 85 16.80 -3.43 2.64
N VAL A 86 15.74 -3.06 3.35
CA VAL A 86 15.35 -3.69 4.61
C VAL A 86 13.84 -3.76 4.73
N GLU A 87 13.33 -4.94 5.05
CA GLU A 87 11.93 -5.12 5.42
C GLU A 87 11.77 -4.86 6.91
N ILE A 88 10.83 -3.99 7.27
CA ILE A 88 10.54 -3.61 8.64
C ILE A 88 9.12 -4.01 9.06
N THR A 89 8.92 -4.16 10.35
CA THR A 89 7.59 -4.35 10.98
C THR A 89 7.46 -3.48 12.22
N GLY A 90 6.23 -3.26 12.69
CA GLY A 90 5.95 -2.43 13.87
C GLY A 90 5.49 -1.01 13.56
N ILE A 91 5.06 -0.77 12.32
CA ILE A 91 4.31 0.41 11.92
C ILE A 91 2.81 0.19 12.17
N ASN A 92 2.08 1.26 12.42
CA ASN A 92 0.68 1.18 12.83
C ASN A 92 -0.28 0.91 11.67
N ASP A 93 0.11 1.28 10.45
CA ASP A 93 -0.69 1.11 9.24
C ASP A 93 0.23 0.86 8.04
N VAL A 94 -0.32 0.38 6.93
CA VAL A 94 0.41 0.10 5.69
C VAL A 94 0.72 1.43 4.97
N PRO A 95 1.99 1.83 4.81
CA PRO A 95 2.36 3.05 4.10
C PRO A 95 2.23 2.89 2.58
N LEU A 96 2.37 3.99 1.85
CA LEU A 96 2.37 3.98 0.39
C LEU A 96 3.80 3.82 -0.17
N ALA A 97 3.92 3.16 -1.31
CA ALA A 97 5.15 3.10 -2.08
C ALA A 97 5.59 4.51 -2.47
N GLY A 98 6.89 4.79 -2.32
CA GLY A 98 7.45 6.12 -2.49
C GLY A 98 7.36 7.01 -1.24
N ASP A 99 6.65 6.61 -0.19
CA ASP A 99 6.60 7.39 1.05
C ASP A 99 7.99 7.57 1.66
N ARG A 100 8.22 8.76 2.18
CA ARG A 100 9.46 9.08 2.88
C ARG A 100 9.43 8.55 4.31
N VAL A 101 10.51 7.87 4.68
CA VAL A 101 10.77 7.34 6.03
C VAL A 101 11.77 8.26 6.73
N VAL A 102 11.48 8.63 7.97
CA VAL A 102 12.39 9.42 8.81
C VAL A 102 12.40 8.85 10.23
N VAL A 103 13.60 8.62 10.77
CA VAL A 103 13.82 8.25 12.17
C VAL A 103 13.79 9.47 13.07
N PHE A 104 13.13 9.36 14.22
CA PHE A 104 13.08 10.36 15.26
C PHE A 104 13.70 9.82 16.55
N GLY A 105 14.34 10.71 17.33
CA GLY A 105 14.89 10.35 18.63
C GLY A 105 13.82 10.17 19.73
N ASP A 106 12.65 10.78 19.56
CA ASP A 106 11.53 10.70 20.50
C ASP A 106 10.29 10.09 19.84
N GLU A 107 9.79 9.00 20.42
CA GLU A 107 8.56 8.33 19.97
C GLU A 107 7.34 9.24 20.07
N LYS A 108 7.25 10.09 21.10
CA LYS A 108 6.11 11.00 21.26
C LYS A 108 6.05 12.01 20.11
N GLN A 109 7.21 12.51 19.69
CA GLN A 109 7.31 13.40 18.56
C GLN A 109 6.92 12.70 17.25
N ALA A 110 7.42 11.48 17.00
CA ALA A 110 7.06 10.70 15.82
C ALA A 110 5.55 10.44 15.76
N ARG A 111 4.95 10.02 16.88
CA ARG A 111 3.51 9.79 17.03
C ARG A 111 2.71 11.03 16.67
N ARG A 112 3.01 12.18 17.31
CA ARG A 112 2.28 13.43 17.07
C ARG A 112 2.35 13.87 15.60
N ILE A 113 3.50 13.71 14.96
CA ILE A 113 3.67 14.05 13.53
C ILE A 113 2.87 13.10 12.65
N GLY A 114 2.94 11.79 12.92
CA GLY A 114 2.20 10.78 12.17
C GLY A 114 0.68 10.97 12.27
N GLU A 115 0.16 11.17 13.48
CA GLU A 115 -1.26 11.43 13.74
C GLU A 115 -1.76 12.68 13.00
N ALA A 116 -1.01 13.79 13.09
CA ALA A 116 -1.37 15.03 12.39
C ALA A 116 -1.41 14.85 10.86
N ARG A 117 -0.48 14.06 10.29
CA ARG A 117 -0.47 13.75 8.85
C ARG A 117 -1.62 12.83 8.44
N HIS A 118 -1.91 11.82 9.26
CA HIS A 118 -3.04 10.93 9.04
C HIS A 118 -4.35 11.72 9.01
N GLU A 119 -4.61 12.56 10.01
CA GLU A 119 -5.81 13.41 10.06
C GLU A 119 -5.94 14.30 8.82
N ALA A 120 -4.84 14.97 8.42
CA ALA A 120 -4.82 15.79 7.22
C ALA A 120 -5.17 15.00 5.96
N SER A 121 -4.62 13.79 5.80
CA SER A 121 -4.90 12.92 4.65
C SER A 121 -6.37 12.48 4.58
N VAL A 122 -6.97 12.13 5.72
CA VAL A 122 -8.39 11.74 5.80
C VAL A 122 -9.31 12.91 5.42
N ILE A 123 -8.97 14.13 5.85
CA ILE A 123 -9.73 15.34 5.49
C ILE A 123 -9.65 15.57 3.98
N GLN A 124 -8.45 15.45 3.39
CA GLN A 124 -8.24 15.65 1.95
C GLN A 124 -9.03 14.63 1.11
N GLN A 125 -8.98 13.34 1.48
CA GLN A 125 -9.73 12.28 0.81
C GLN A 125 -11.25 12.52 0.84
N ARG A 126 -11.77 13.04 1.96
CA ARG A 126 -13.20 13.42 2.09
C ARG A 126 -13.58 14.64 1.26
N GLN A 127 -12.65 15.53 0.96
CA GLN A 127 -12.90 16.69 0.11
C GLN A 127 -12.91 16.31 -1.37
N GLU A 128 -11.98 15.44 -1.80
CA GLU A 128 -11.95 14.93 -3.18
C GLU A 128 -13.23 14.18 -3.55
N SER A 129 -13.77 13.38 -2.61
CA SER A 129 -15.04 12.65 -2.79
C SER A 129 -16.30 13.54 -2.77
N LYS A 130 -16.20 14.81 -2.36
CA LYS A 130 -17.32 15.78 -2.36
C LYS A 130 -17.46 16.57 -3.68
N ASN A 131 -16.51 16.47 -4.61
CA ASN A 131 -16.56 17.21 -5.88
C ASN A 131 -17.51 16.60 -6.92
N VAL A 132 -18.50 15.81 -6.51
CA VAL A 132 -19.63 15.43 -7.36
C VAL A 132 -20.58 16.62 -7.42
N SER A 133 -20.49 17.42 -8.48
CA SER A 133 -21.42 18.54 -8.72
C SER A 133 -22.82 18.02 -9.05
N LEU A 134 -23.85 18.83 -8.75
CA LEU A 134 -25.23 18.53 -9.17
C LEU A 134 -25.35 18.37 -10.69
N ASP A 135 -24.49 19.03 -11.46
CA ASP A 135 -24.43 18.90 -12.92
C ASP A 135 -24.00 17.49 -13.36
N ASN A 136 -23.03 16.88 -12.65
CA ASN A 136 -22.60 15.49 -12.91
C ASN A 136 -23.71 14.48 -12.56
N LEU A 137 -24.53 14.76 -11.55
CA LEU A 137 -25.69 13.93 -11.20
C LEU A 137 -26.77 13.98 -12.29
N PHE A 138 -26.99 15.15 -12.91
CA PHE A 138 -27.93 15.31 -14.02
C PHE A 138 -27.45 14.66 -15.32
N GLU A 139 -26.14 14.63 -15.59
CA GLU A 139 -25.57 13.90 -16.73
C GLU A 139 -25.65 12.38 -16.55
N GLN A 140 -25.40 11.87 -15.33
CA GLN A 140 -25.59 10.45 -15.00
C GLN A 140 -27.04 9.98 -15.16
N MET A 141 -28.03 10.86 -14.97
CA MET A 141 -29.45 10.55 -15.22
C MET A 141 -29.84 10.58 -16.70
N LYS A 142 -29.04 11.22 -17.58
CA LYS A 142 -29.32 11.35 -19.02
C LYS A 142 -28.69 10.25 -19.87
N GLN A 143 -27.57 9.69 -19.44
CA GLN A 143 -27.05 8.43 -19.98
C GLN A 143 -28.03 7.33 -19.56
N GLY A 144 -28.46 6.46 -20.48
CA GLY A 144 -29.51 5.44 -20.24
C GLY A 144 -29.16 4.45 -19.12
N GLU A 145 -29.82 3.29 -19.06
CA GLU A 145 -29.55 2.22 -18.06
C GLU A 145 -28.12 1.64 -18.18
N MET A 146 -27.08 2.42 -17.89
CA MET A 146 -25.74 1.90 -17.64
C MET A 146 -25.79 1.16 -16.31
N LYS A 147 -25.37 -0.10 -16.33
CA LYS A 147 -25.30 -0.90 -15.11
C LYS A 147 -23.96 -0.64 -14.44
N ASP A 148 -24.00 -0.17 -13.19
CA ASP A 148 -22.81 -0.05 -12.37
C ASP A 148 -22.37 -1.45 -11.91
N LEU A 149 -21.13 -1.83 -12.22
CA LEU A 149 -20.45 -2.98 -11.64
C LEU A 149 -19.54 -2.49 -10.52
N ASN A 150 -19.99 -2.71 -9.29
CA ASN A 150 -19.24 -2.33 -8.10
C ASN A 150 -18.17 -3.39 -7.78
N VAL A 151 -16.94 -2.93 -7.54
CA VAL A 151 -15.79 -3.80 -7.31
C VAL A 151 -15.05 -3.38 -6.05
N ILE A 152 -14.75 -4.36 -5.20
CA ILE A 152 -13.80 -4.23 -4.09
C ILE A 152 -12.52 -4.97 -4.47
N ILE A 153 -11.38 -4.32 -4.26
CA ILE A 153 -10.07 -4.89 -4.61
C ILE A 153 -9.26 -5.11 -3.35
N LYS A 154 -8.75 -6.33 -3.20
CA LYS A 154 -7.75 -6.71 -2.19
C LYS A 154 -6.49 -7.21 -2.86
N GLY A 155 -5.34 -6.81 -2.35
CA GLY A 155 -4.04 -7.29 -2.83
C GLY A 155 -3.10 -7.62 -1.68
N ASP A 156 -2.06 -8.39 -1.98
CA ASP A 156 -0.99 -8.72 -1.04
C ASP A 156 -0.13 -7.49 -0.73
N VAL A 157 0.19 -6.72 -1.78
CA VAL A 157 1.01 -5.52 -1.72
C VAL A 157 0.24 -4.32 -2.29
N GLN A 158 0.56 -3.13 -1.81
CA GLN A 158 -0.10 -1.88 -2.23
C GLN A 158 0.08 -1.59 -3.74
N GLY A 159 1.27 -1.83 -4.30
CA GLY A 159 1.52 -1.58 -5.73
C GLY A 159 0.63 -2.43 -6.66
N SER A 160 0.35 -3.68 -6.29
CA SER A 160 -0.54 -4.56 -7.06
C SER A 160 -1.98 -4.07 -7.06
N VAL A 161 -2.46 -3.55 -5.91
CA VAL A 161 -3.81 -2.99 -5.78
C VAL A 161 -3.98 -1.78 -6.70
N GLU A 162 -3.00 -0.87 -6.70
CA GLU A 162 -3.03 0.32 -7.56
C GLU A 162 -2.96 -0.03 -9.04
N ALA A 163 -2.08 -0.96 -9.42
CA ALA A 163 -1.96 -1.41 -10.80
C ALA A 163 -3.25 -2.07 -11.31
N LEU A 164 -3.91 -2.87 -10.47
CA LEU A 164 -5.18 -3.51 -10.82
C LEU A 164 -6.31 -2.49 -10.92
N ALA A 165 -6.41 -1.57 -9.98
CA ALA A 165 -7.40 -0.49 -10.01
C ALA A 165 -7.27 0.36 -11.28
N ALA A 166 -6.05 0.79 -11.62
CA ALA A 166 -5.77 1.55 -12.83
C ALA A 166 -6.06 0.77 -14.12
N SER A 167 -5.86 -0.54 -14.11
CA SER A 167 -6.16 -1.40 -15.26
C SER A 167 -7.68 -1.56 -15.46
N LEU A 168 -8.43 -1.75 -14.38
CA LEU A 168 -9.90 -1.87 -14.42
C LEU A 168 -10.55 -0.57 -14.88
N MET A 169 -10.04 0.60 -14.48
CA MET A 169 -10.55 1.89 -14.95
C MET A 169 -10.36 2.15 -16.45
N LYS A 170 -9.44 1.42 -17.11
CA LYS A 170 -9.22 1.52 -18.57
C LYS A 170 -10.15 0.62 -19.38
N ILE A 171 -10.84 -0.32 -18.73
CA ILE A 171 -11.76 -1.22 -19.39
C ILE A 171 -13.04 -0.43 -19.66
N ASP A 172 -13.23 -0.08 -20.93
CA ASP A 172 -14.47 0.54 -21.40
C ASP A 172 -15.33 -0.54 -22.07
N VAL A 173 -16.52 -0.78 -21.52
CA VAL A 173 -17.48 -1.76 -22.04
C VAL A 173 -18.81 -1.05 -22.20
N GLU A 174 -19.34 -1.05 -23.41
CA GLU A 174 -20.63 -0.42 -23.71
C GLU A 174 -21.72 -0.94 -22.77
N GLY A 175 -22.35 -0.03 -22.02
CA GLY A 175 -23.48 -0.32 -21.13
C GLY A 175 -23.12 -0.75 -19.71
N VAL A 176 -21.83 -0.82 -19.35
CA VAL A 176 -21.38 -1.16 -17.98
C VAL A 176 -20.35 -0.15 -17.49
N ASN A 177 -20.57 0.38 -16.30
CA ASN A 177 -19.63 1.29 -15.65
C ASN A 177 -18.96 0.59 -14.46
N VAL A 178 -17.64 0.42 -14.52
CA VAL A 178 -16.88 -0.24 -13.44
C VAL A 178 -16.55 0.76 -12.35
N ARG A 179 -17.10 0.56 -11.16
CA ARG A 179 -16.90 1.45 -10.01
C ARG A 179 -16.12 0.73 -8.91
N ILE A 180 -14.92 1.22 -8.62
CA ILE A 180 -14.11 0.72 -7.51
C ILE A 180 -14.60 1.38 -6.22
N ILE A 181 -15.20 0.59 -5.32
CA ILE A 181 -15.77 1.09 -4.06
C ILE A 181 -14.73 1.12 -2.96
N HIS A 182 -13.86 0.12 -2.92
CA HIS A 182 -12.85 0.01 -1.89
C HIS A 182 -11.62 -0.74 -2.40
N THR A 183 -10.45 -0.24 -2.00
CA THR A 183 -9.14 -0.83 -2.25
C THR A 183 -8.44 -0.97 -0.92
N ALA A 184 -7.87 -2.13 -0.65
CA ALA A 184 -7.10 -2.35 0.57
C ALA A 184 -6.08 -3.47 0.40
N VAL A 185 -5.07 -3.45 1.26
CA VAL A 185 -4.00 -4.44 1.29
C VAL A 185 -4.29 -5.48 2.37
N GLY A 186 -3.89 -6.71 2.12
CA GLY A 186 -4.07 -7.86 3.00
C GLY A 186 -5.24 -8.75 2.59
N ALA A 187 -5.44 -9.78 3.40
CA ALA A 187 -6.46 -10.79 3.15
C ALA A 187 -7.89 -10.23 3.18
N ILE A 188 -8.77 -10.89 2.42
CA ILE A 188 -10.21 -10.62 2.42
C ILE A 188 -10.80 -11.08 3.76
N ASN A 189 -11.50 -10.18 4.44
CA ASN A 189 -12.16 -10.41 5.72
C ASN A 189 -13.70 -10.27 5.60
N GLU A 190 -14.40 -10.54 6.69
CA GLU A 190 -15.87 -10.50 6.75
C GLU A 190 -16.45 -9.11 6.42
N SER A 191 -15.81 -8.04 6.90
CA SER A 191 -16.25 -6.67 6.62
C SER A 191 -16.18 -6.31 5.13
N ASP A 192 -15.22 -6.87 4.40
CA ASP A 192 -15.13 -6.69 2.94
C ASP A 192 -16.32 -7.35 2.23
N VAL A 193 -16.75 -8.52 2.71
CA VAL A 193 -17.93 -9.24 2.19
C VAL A 193 -19.20 -8.45 2.48
N THR A 194 -19.37 -7.96 3.71
CA THR A 194 -20.53 -7.13 4.07
C THR A 194 -20.59 -5.87 3.21
N LEU A 195 -19.45 -5.23 2.93
CA LEU A 195 -19.40 -4.05 2.06
C LEU A 195 -19.76 -4.40 0.61
N ALA A 196 -19.28 -5.53 0.08
CA ALA A 196 -19.63 -6.00 -1.25
C ALA A 196 -21.13 -6.27 -1.37
N ASN A 197 -21.73 -6.96 -0.41
CA ASN A 197 -23.16 -7.24 -0.39
C ASN A 197 -24.00 -5.96 -0.30
N ALA A 198 -23.66 -5.05 0.62
CA ALA A 198 -24.35 -3.77 0.79
C ALA A 198 -24.31 -2.88 -0.46
N SER A 199 -23.28 -3.05 -1.29
CA SER A 199 -23.10 -2.29 -2.54
C SER A 199 -23.44 -3.09 -3.79
N ASN A 200 -23.94 -4.31 -3.68
CA ASN A 200 -24.20 -5.21 -4.80
C ASN A 200 -22.99 -5.36 -5.74
N GLY A 201 -21.81 -5.53 -5.14
CA GLY A 201 -20.52 -5.62 -5.81
C GLY A 201 -19.85 -6.99 -5.68
N ILE A 202 -18.75 -7.15 -6.41
CA ILE A 202 -17.88 -8.33 -6.36
C ILE A 202 -16.55 -8.01 -5.69
N ILE A 203 -15.87 -9.02 -5.17
CA ILE A 203 -14.54 -8.88 -4.58
C ILE A 203 -13.51 -9.51 -5.52
N ILE A 204 -12.47 -8.76 -5.86
CA ILE A 204 -11.30 -9.23 -6.59
C ILE A 204 -10.10 -9.27 -5.65
N GLY A 205 -9.55 -10.47 -5.43
CA GLY A 205 -8.36 -10.69 -4.63
C GLY A 205 -7.14 -11.00 -5.48
N PHE A 206 -6.07 -10.21 -5.38
CA PHE A 206 -4.80 -10.46 -6.06
C PHE A 206 -3.75 -11.01 -5.08
N ASN A 207 -3.29 -12.23 -5.34
CA ASN A 207 -2.35 -12.99 -4.49
C ASN A 207 -2.74 -13.09 -2.99
N VAL A 208 -4.00 -12.83 -2.66
CA VAL A 208 -4.55 -12.94 -1.31
C VAL A 208 -5.54 -14.08 -1.20
N ARG A 209 -5.77 -14.53 0.03
CA ARG A 209 -6.77 -15.56 0.34
C ARG A 209 -7.79 -15.01 1.33
N PRO A 210 -9.09 -15.34 1.19
CA PRO A 210 -10.07 -15.00 2.19
C PRO A 210 -9.78 -15.73 3.50
N ASP A 211 -10.10 -15.10 4.63
CA ASP A 211 -10.14 -15.78 5.91
C ASP A 211 -11.39 -16.68 6.05
N ALA A 212 -11.45 -17.44 7.14
CA ALA A 212 -12.55 -18.37 7.39
C ALA A 212 -13.89 -17.66 7.70
N GLY A 213 -13.86 -16.39 8.13
CA GLY A 213 -15.06 -15.57 8.32
C GLY A 213 -15.61 -15.14 6.97
N ALA A 214 -14.76 -14.49 6.15
CA ALA A 214 -15.05 -14.05 4.80
C ALA A 214 -15.62 -15.17 3.93
N LYS A 215 -15.02 -16.36 3.96
CA LYS A 215 -15.51 -17.48 3.15
C LYS A 215 -16.95 -17.89 3.52
N ARG A 216 -17.25 -17.98 4.82
CA ARG A 216 -18.61 -18.32 5.30
C ARG A 216 -19.61 -17.22 4.99
N ALA A 217 -19.23 -15.96 5.18
CA ALA A 217 -20.07 -14.81 4.88
C ALA A 217 -20.40 -14.74 3.39
N ALA A 218 -19.41 -14.95 2.51
CA ALA A 218 -19.62 -14.89 1.06
C ALA A 218 -20.56 -15.99 0.56
N GLU A 219 -20.47 -17.20 1.14
CA GLU A 219 -21.40 -18.30 0.85
C GLU A 219 -22.82 -18.00 1.35
N ALA A 220 -22.97 -17.37 2.51
CA ALA A 220 -24.27 -17.03 3.08
C ALA A 220 -24.95 -15.86 2.34
N GLU A 221 -24.18 -14.86 1.94
CA GLU A 221 -24.68 -13.63 1.30
C GLU A 221 -24.65 -13.71 -0.24
N ASN A 222 -24.15 -14.83 -0.82
CA ASN A 222 -23.96 -15.03 -2.26
C ASN A 222 -23.11 -13.93 -2.94
N VAL A 223 -22.05 -13.49 -2.26
CA VAL A 223 -21.08 -12.52 -2.81
C VAL A 223 -20.05 -13.24 -3.68
N ASP A 224 -19.88 -12.80 -4.93
CA ASP A 224 -18.86 -13.36 -5.83
C ASP A 224 -17.46 -12.86 -5.44
N MET A 225 -16.53 -13.82 -5.29
CA MET A 225 -15.12 -13.57 -5.00
C MET A 225 -14.24 -14.18 -6.08
N ARG A 226 -13.46 -13.35 -6.77
CA ARG A 226 -12.54 -13.76 -7.84
C ARG A 226 -11.11 -13.60 -7.37
N LEU A 227 -10.38 -14.71 -7.28
CA LEU A 227 -9.00 -14.74 -6.82
C LEU A 227 -8.05 -14.92 -8.01
N HIS A 228 -7.10 -14.01 -8.15
CA HIS A 228 -6.16 -13.96 -9.26
C HIS A 228 -4.72 -13.97 -8.76
N ARG A 229 -3.83 -14.47 -9.63
CA ARG A 229 -2.36 -14.39 -9.44
C ARG A 229 -1.66 -13.66 -10.59
N VAL A 230 -2.39 -13.37 -11.66
CA VAL A 230 -1.91 -12.72 -12.88
C VAL A 230 -2.94 -11.65 -13.24
N ILE A 231 -2.46 -10.45 -13.56
CA ILE A 231 -3.31 -9.28 -13.82
C ILE A 231 -3.98 -9.37 -15.21
N TYR A 232 -3.33 -10.03 -16.18
CA TYR A 232 -3.77 -10.12 -17.58
C TYR A 232 -4.65 -11.33 -17.91
N ASN A 233 -5.45 -11.82 -16.96
CA ASN A 233 -6.35 -12.95 -17.20
C ASN A 233 -7.79 -12.51 -17.45
#